data_AF-A0A976JLF5-F1
#
_entry.id   AF-A0A976JLF5-F1
#
_cell.length_a   1.000
_cell.length_b   1.000
_cell.length_c   1.000
_cell.angle_alpha   90.00
_cell.angle_beta   90.00
_cell.angle_gamma   90.00
#
_symmetry.space_group_name_H-M   'P 1'
#
loop_
_entity.id
_entity.type
_entity.pdbx_description
1 polymer ?
#
loop_
_entity_poly.entity_id
_entity_poly.type
_entity_poly.pdbx_seq_one_letter_code
_entity_poly.pdbx_strand_id
1 'polypeptide(L)'
;MKHLLVLIGLMLSSVTFAADSDFGRATYTGDRGQEVINLMTETTRTEYRNVQVPYQERVCRYETRYRQECHQEPGRQVCRQEPGRQVCRQQPPTRSCRTRPDGRQVCTTQPGRQVCRQEPGRRVCRQEPGRRVCRQVPYQEQVCRMETRYRYERRPYTVVDQRTYADISFSFNHAVWENLGIQVDLTAELHRDILNVRAEDFSSPGMLLKDVVRRSDTGGRVDRRISEHHTVSLLEADKLLAPMRDFINNSDIMNGTVRVNMSEVTYPADTQFSMRITSNGSVVFDRYLQPNEYRINTNAGGRSQVELNLGRLASIPMGAQLVIDFTVSANPSDFLNAWQHNGWNKTHSFSAIYR
;
A
#
# COMPACT_ATOMS: atom_id res chain seq x y z
N MET A 1 -23.54 -34.53 -17.56
CA MET A 1 -22.59 -34.19 -16.47
C MET A 1 -21.20 -33.83 -17.02
N LYS A 2 -21.07 -32.80 -17.87
CA LYS A 2 -19.77 -32.30 -18.36
C LYS A 2 -19.63 -30.76 -18.35
N HIS A 3 -20.64 -30.04 -17.88
CA HIS A 3 -20.65 -28.57 -17.82
C HIS A 3 -20.51 -28.00 -16.39
N LEU A 4 -20.36 -28.85 -15.37
CA LEU A 4 -20.27 -28.41 -13.97
C LEU A 4 -18.83 -28.19 -13.45
N LEU A 5 -17.81 -28.46 -14.28
CA LEU A 5 -16.40 -28.40 -13.86
C LEU A 5 -15.65 -27.13 -14.34
N VAL A 6 -16.28 -26.27 -15.14
CA VAL A 6 -15.64 -25.06 -15.67
C VAL A 6 -15.88 -23.82 -14.78
N LEU A 7 -16.81 -23.89 -13.82
CA LEU A 7 -17.19 -22.74 -12.98
C LEU A 7 -16.51 -22.67 -11.61
N ILE A 8 -15.68 -23.67 -11.25
CA ILE A 8 -14.93 -23.67 -9.97
C ILE A 8 -13.48 -23.15 -10.14
N GLY A 9 -13.05 -22.86 -11.38
CA GLY A 9 -11.72 -22.30 -11.66
C GLY A 9 -11.60 -20.77 -11.53
N LEU A 10 -12.69 -20.05 -11.26
CA LEU A 10 -12.75 -18.58 -11.35
C LEU A 10 -13.07 -17.87 -10.02
N MET A 11 -12.88 -18.57 -8.89
CA MET A 11 -13.00 -18.03 -7.53
C MET A 11 -11.74 -18.28 -6.69
N LEU A 12 -10.57 -18.48 -7.32
CA LEU A 12 -9.31 -18.16 -6.64
C LEU A 12 -9.05 -16.67 -6.85
N SER A 13 -9.55 -15.85 -5.92
CA SER A 13 -9.01 -14.50 -5.73
C SER A 13 -7.52 -14.66 -5.44
N SER A 14 -6.68 -14.47 -6.46
CA SER A 14 -5.24 -14.31 -6.31
C SER A 14 -5.01 -13.10 -5.40
N VAL A 15 -4.73 -13.36 -4.13
CA VAL A 15 -4.18 -12.35 -3.24
C VAL A 15 -2.77 -12.09 -3.76
N THR A 16 -2.61 -11.06 -4.58
CA THR A 16 -1.29 -10.59 -4.99
C THR A 16 -0.71 -9.82 -3.82
N PHE A 17 0.23 -10.45 -3.11
CA PHE A 17 1.04 -9.78 -2.11
C PHE A 17 2.10 -8.94 -2.84
N ALA A 18 2.07 -7.63 -2.63
CA ALA A 18 3.18 -6.77 -2.98
C ALA A 18 4.04 -6.63 -1.72
N ALA A 19 5.31 -6.99 -1.85
CA ALA A 19 6.28 -6.89 -0.77
C ALA A 19 7.38 -5.93 -1.21
N ASP A 20 7.59 -4.89 -0.41
CA ASP A 20 8.68 -3.96 -0.63
C ASP A 20 10.01 -4.58 -0.16
N SER A 21 11.08 -4.23 -0.85
CA SER A 21 12.46 -4.52 -0.46
C SER A 21 13.14 -3.22 -0.12
N ASP A 22 13.86 -3.19 0.99
CA ASP A 22 14.67 -2.05 1.40
C ASP A 22 16.15 -2.44 1.49
N PHE A 23 17.02 -1.50 1.17
CA PHE A 23 18.45 -1.74 1.03
C PHE A 23 19.25 -0.64 1.72
N GLY A 24 20.33 -1.03 2.38
CA GLY A 24 21.23 -0.11 3.05
C GLY A 24 22.67 -0.49 2.80
N ARG A 25 23.52 0.54 2.72
CA ARG A 25 24.96 0.40 2.52
C ARG A 25 25.68 1.29 3.50
N ALA A 26 26.77 0.76 4.08
CA ALA A 26 27.73 1.53 4.86
C ALA A 26 29.13 1.19 4.36
N THR A 27 30.01 2.17 4.30
CA THR A 27 31.41 1.98 3.91
C THR A 27 32.27 2.19 5.13
N TYR A 28 33.08 1.18 5.47
CA TYR A 28 34.05 1.24 6.55
C TYR A 28 35.46 1.45 5.97
N THR A 29 36.12 2.52 6.41
CA THR A 29 37.46 2.93 5.94
C THR A 29 38.55 2.74 6.99
N GLY A 30 38.26 2.07 8.11
CA GLY A 30 39.21 1.93 9.22
C GLY A 30 39.03 2.94 10.36
N ASP A 31 38.39 4.09 10.11
CA ASP A 31 38.40 5.23 11.05
C ASP A 31 37.33 5.18 12.15
N ARG A 32 36.29 4.35 11.98
CA ARG A 32 35.11 4.31 12.86
C ARG A 32 34.92 2.93 13.48
N GLY A 33 34.95 2.84 14.81
CA GLY A 33 34.73 1.56 15.50
C GLY A 33 33.32 0.96 15.36
N GLN A 34 32.36 1.73 14.83
CA GLN A 34 30.97 1.28 14.70
C GLN A 34 30.30 1.87 13.45
N GLU A 35 29.52 1.03 12.76
CA GLU A 35 28.62 1.43 11.67
C GLU A 35 27.20 0.93 11.95
N VAL A 36 26.19 1.67 11.50
CA VAL A 36 24.77 1.35 11.73
C VAL A 36 23.99 1.50 10.43
N ILE A 37 23.16 0.49 10.12
CA ILE A 37 22.23 0.49 8.99
C ILE A 37 20.83 0.24 9.55
N ASN A 38 19.88 1.09 9.20
CA ASN A 38 18.48 0.91 9.57
C ASN A 38 17.66 0.69 8.29
N LEU A 39 16.86 -0.37 8.26
CA LEU A 39 16.01 -0.73 7.12
C LEU A 39 14.55 -0.87 7.56
N MET A 40 13.63 -0.63 6.64
CA MET A 40 12.21 -0.80 6.84
C MET A 40 11.54 -1.36 5.58
N THR A 41 10.76 -2.43 5.72
CA THR A 41 9.88 -2.92 4.66
C THR A 41 8.43 -2.95 5.11
N GLU A 42 7.53 -2.78 4.13
CA GLU A 42 6.09 -3.00 4.30
C GLU A 42 5.63 -4.11 3.35
N THR A 43 4.86 -5.06 3.89
CA THR A 43 4.11 -6.02 3.08
C THR A 43 2.68 -5.52 3.01
N THR A 44 2.17 -5.31 1.79
CA THR A 44 0.81 -4.83 1.58
C THR A 44 -0.04 -5.84 0.81
N ARG A 45 -1.33 -5.83 1.09
CA ARG A 45 -2.33 -6.61 0.36
C ARG A 45 -3.42 -5.70 -0.19
N THR A 46 -3.92 -6.05 -1.36
CA THR A 46 -5.06 -5.35 -1.96
C THR A 46 -6.35 -5.94 -1.43
N GLU A 47 -7.15 -5.11 -0.77
CA GLU A 47 -8.52 -5.44 -0.36
C GLU A 47 -9.53 -4.65 -1.19
N TYR A 48 -10.80 -5.06 -1.14
CA TYR A 48 -11.87 -4.39 -1.86
C TYR A 48 -12.95 -3.95 -0.89
N ARG A 49 -13.35 -2.68 -0.98
CA ARG A 49 -14.50 -2.15 -0.24
C ARG A 49 -15.57 -1.68 -1.19
N ASN A 50 -16.82 -1.82 -0.75
CA ASN A 50 -17.95 -1.20 -1.43
C ASN A 50 -17.98 0.29 -1.06
N VAL A 51 -17.87 1.15 -2.06
CA VAL A 51 -17.96 2.61 -1.91
C VAL A 51 -19.24 3.06 -2.58
N GLN A 52 -19.99 3.92 -1.89
CA GLN A 52 -21.18 4.55 -2.44
C GLN A 52 -20.74 5.77 -3.27
N VAL A 53 -21.02 5.74 -4.58
CA VAL A 53 -20.59 6.79 -5.51
C VAL A 53 -21.82 7.52 -6.03
N PRO A 54 -21.88 8.87 -5.90
CA PRO A 54 -22.98 9.65 -6.44
C PRO A 54 -22.86 9.75 -7.97
N TYR A 55 -24.00 9.65 -8.65
CA TYR A 55 -24.11 9.95 -10.07
C TYR A 55 -25.35 10.80 -10.33
N GLN A 56 -25.31 11.57 -11.42
CA GLN A 56 -26.41 12.44 -11.82
C GLN A 56 -27.29 11.70 -12.82
N GLU A 57 -28.56 11.49 -12.48
CA GLU A 57 -29.54 10.89 -13.39
C GLU A 57 -30.57 11.95 -13.79
N ARG A 58 -30.82 12.10 -15.09
CA ARG A 58 -31.88 12.98 -15.57
C ARG A 58 -33.22 12.26 -15.43
N VAL A 59 -34.02 12.69 -14.47
CA VAL A 59 -35.36 12.13 -14.23
C VAL A 59 -36.40 13.08 -14.78
N CYS A 60 -37.23 12.59 -15.70
CA CYS A 60 -38.31 13.35 -16.32
C CYS A 60 -39.66 12.82 -15.83
N ARG A 61 -40.55 13.73 -15.42
CA ARG A 61 -41.92 13.41 -15.02
C ARG A 61 -42.91 14.39 -15.65
N TYR A 62 -44.13 13.93 -15.90
CA TYR A 62 -45.21 14.79 -16.36
C TYR A 62 -45.85 15.49 -15.16
N GLU A 63 -45.83 16.82 -15.16
CA GLU A 63 -46.52 17.64 -14.16
C GLU A 63 -47.73 18.30 -14.80
N THR A 64 -48.87 18.30 -14.10
CA THR A 64 -50.06 19.01 -14.56
C THR A 64 -49.95 20.47 -14.13
N ARG A 65 -49.92 21.38 -15.08
CA ARG A 65 -49.96 22.83 -14.85
C ARG A 65 -51.21 23.43 -15.46
N TYR A 66 -51.56 24.64 -15.04
CA TYR A 66 -52.76 25.33 -15.50
C TYR A 66 -52.36 26.60 -16.23
N ARG A 67 -52.96 26.82 -17.40
CA ARG A 67 -52.86 28.09 -18.12
C ARG A 67 -54.22 28.78 -18.13
N GLN A 68 -54.20 30.09 -17.99
CA GLN A 68 -55.41 30.89 -18.09
C GLN A 68 -55.71 31.17 -19.56
N GLU A 69 -56.82 30.65 -20.04
CA GLU A 69 -57.35 30.98 -21.36
C GLU A 69 -58.53 31.93 -21.20
N CYS A 70 -58.45 33.09 -21.84
CA CYS A 70 -59.51 34.07 -21.84
C CYS A 70 -60.07 34.25 -23.24
N HIS A 71 -61.39 34.38 -23.34
CA HIS A 71 -62.07 34.78 -24.57
C HIS A 71 -63.04 35.93 -24.29
N GLN A 72 -63.31 36.72 -25.32
CA GLN A 72 -64.22 37.86 -25.24
C GLN A 72 -65.61 37.40 -25.66
N GLU A 73 -66.58 37.45 -24.75
CA GLU A 73 -67.99 37.26 -25.13
C GLU A 73 -68.50 38.56 -25.80
N PRO A 74 -69.23 38.47 -26.92
CA PRO A 74 -69.80 39.64 -27.57
C PRO A 74 -70.86 40.30 -26.68
N GLY A 75 -70.99 41.63 -26.82
CA GLY A 75 -72.05 42.39 -26.16
C GLY A 75 -73.43 41.96 -26.66
N ARG A 76 -74.44 42.06 -25.81
CA ARG A 76 -75.82 41.66 -26.14
C ARG A 76 -76.82 42.75 -25.76
N GLN A 77 -77.87 42.88 -26.57
CA GLN A 77 -78.95 43.81 -26.32
C GLN A 77 -80.02 43.14 -25.46
N VAL A 78 -80.33 43.74 -24.31
CA VAL A 78 -81.40 43.27 -23.42
C VAL A 78 -82.52 44.32 -23.39
N CYS A 79 -83.75 43.90 -23.69
CA CYS A 79 -84.91 44.79 -23.75
C CYS A 79 -85.98 44.39 -22.75
N ARG A 80 -86.64 45.39 -22.14
CA ARG A 80 -87.83 45.22 -21.29
C ARG A 80 -88.94 46.20 -21.69
N GLN A 81 -90.20 45.85 -21.43
CA GLN A 81 -91.33 46.77 -21.61
C GLN A 81 -91.70 47.44 -20.28
N GLU A 82 -91.89 48.75 -20.29
CA GLU A 82 -92.42 49.52 -19.17
C GLU A 82 -93.91 49.87 -19.41
N PRO A 83 -94.80 49.68 -18.42
CA PRO A 83 -96.24 49.96 -18.56
C PRO A 83 -96.55 51.47 -18.60
N GLY A 84 -97.68 51.83 -19.20
CA GLY A 84 -98.16 53.22 -19.29
C GLY A 84 -98.61 53.79 -17.95
N ARG A 85 -98.62 55.12 -17.81
CA ARG A 85 -98.96 55.82 -16.57
C ARG A 85 -99.85 57.04 -16.82
N GLN A 86 -100.71 57.38 -15.86
CA GLN A 86 -101.58 58.56 -15.90
C GLN A 86 -100.93 59.74 -15.16
N VAL A 87 -100.96 60.93 -15.78
CA VAL A 87 -100.41 62.17 -15.22
C VAL A 87 -101.50 63.24 -15.17
N CYS A 88 -101.65 63.93 -14.03
CA CYS A 88 -102.70 64.93 -13.80
C CYS A 88 -102.13 66.29 -13.35
N ARG A 89 -102.76 67.40 -13.76
CA ARG A 89 -102.45 68.78 -13.32
C ARG A 89 -103.72 69.57 -12.95
N GLN A 90 -103.62 70.45 -11.94
CA GLN A 90 -104.70 71.34 -11.46
C GLN A 90 -104.63 72.71 -12.16
N GLN A 91 -105.75 73.26 -12.64
CA GLN A 91 -105.86 74.64 -13.14
C GLN A 91 -106.45 75.56 -12.05
N PRO A 92 -105.93 76.80 -11.88
CA PRO A 92 -106.40 77.74 -10.86
C PRO A 92 -107.75 78.42 -11.20
N PRO A 93 -108.49 78.93 -10.19
CA PRO A 93 -109.77 79.64 -10.37
C PRO A 93 -109.64 81.02 -11.05
N THR A 94 -110.68 81.44 -11.77
CA THR A 94 -110.74 82.73 -12.48
C THR A 94 -111.90 83.60 -11.96
N ARG A 95 -111.65 84.90 -11.75
CA ARG A 95 -112.65 85.91 -11.30
C ARG A 95 -113.02 86.85 -12.44
N SER A 96 -114.32 87.09 -12.63
CA SER A 96 -114.86 88.01 -13.64
C SER A 96 -115.78 89.05 -12.96
N CYS A 97 -115.63 90.32 -13.31
CA CYS A 97 -116.38 91.45 -12.73
C CYS A 97 -117.09 92.25 -13.83
N ARG A 98 -118.32 92.70 -13.58
CA ARG A 98 -119.07 93.61 -14.47
C ARG A 98 -119.73 94.75 -13.66
N THR A 99 -119.74 95.96 -14.21
CA THR A 99 -120.28 97.19 -13.58
C THR A 99 -121.70 97.46 -14.10
N ARG A 100 -122.66 97.71 -13.19
CA ARG A 100 -124.05 98.05 -13.54
C ARG A 100 -124.22 99.55 -13.81
N PRO A 101 -125.30 99.97 -14.52
CA PRO A 101 -125.55 101.37 -14.90
C PRO A 101 -125.74 102.33 -13.72
N ASP A 102 -126.04 101.81 -12.52
CA ASP A 102 -126.18 102.54 -11.25
C ASP A 102 -124.84 102.71 -10.50
N GLY A 103 -123.71 102.40 -11.14
CA GLY A 103 -122.36 102.58 -10.61
C GLY A 103 -121.88 101.47 -9.67
N ARG A 104 -122.66 100.40 -9.43
CA ARG A 104 -122.23 99.27 -8.58
C ARG A 104 -121.58 98.14 -9.39
N GLN A 105 -120.43 97.64 -8.93
CA GLN A 105 -119.72 96.52 -9.57
C GLN A 105 -120.03 95.18 -8.89
N VAL A 106 -120.39 94.15 -9.67
CA VAL A 106 -120.63 92.78 -9.17
C VAL A 106 -119.60 91.83 -9.80
N CYS A 107 -118.95 91.02 -8.98
CA CYS A 107 -117.95 90.04 -9.41
C CYS A 107 -118.40 88.61 -9.07
N THR A 108 -118.11 87.66 -9.97
CA THR A 108 -118.29 86.22 -9.74
C THR A 108 -116.96 85.48 -9.97
N THR A 109 -116.64 84.49 -9.13
CA THR A 109 -115.42 83.68 -9.24
C THR A 109 -115.80 82.22 -9.56
N GLN A 110 -115.18 81.61 -10.58
CA GLN A 110 -115.30 80.18 -10.87
C GLN A 110 -114.14 79.38 -10.24
N PRO A 111 -114.40 78.25 -9.57
CA PRO A 111 -113.37 77.38 -9.02
C PRO A 111 -112.54 76.68 -10.11
N GLY A 112 -111.26 76.39 -9.81
CA GLY A 112 -110.34 75.66 -10.69
C GLY A 112 -110.68 74.17 -10.87
N ARG A 113 -110.15 73.51 -11.90
CA ARG A 113 -110.41 72.07 -12.22
C ARG A 113 -109.12 71.28 -12.51
N GLN A 114 -109.12 69.99 -12.21
CA GLN A 114 -108.01 69.08 -12.53
C GLN A 114 -108.21 68.40 -13.90
N VAL A 115 -107.14 68.31 -14.69
CA VAL A 115 -107.11 67.63 -15.99
C VAL A 115 -106.04 66.55 -15.99
N CYS A 116 -106.38 65.34 -16.45
CA CYS A 116 -105.48 64.19 -16.50
C CYS A 116 -105.30 63.66 -17.94
N ARG A 117 -104.12 63.10 -18.25
CA ARG A 117 -103.84 62.37 -19.51
C ARG A 117 -103.07 61.06 -19.24
N GLN A 118 -103.37 60.02 -20.02
CA GLN A 118 -102.65 58.73 -20.04
C GLN A 118 -101.47 58.77 -21.02
N GLU A 119 -100.28 58.35 -20.58
CA GLU A 119 -99.09 58.11 -21.41
C GLU A 119 -98.95 56.60 -21.72
N PRO A 120 -98.79 56.17 -22.98
CA PRO A 120 -98.62 54.76 -23.33
C PRO A 120 -97.27 54.19 -22.87
N GLY A 121 -97.24 52.88 -22.61
CA GLY A 121 -96.03 52.15 -22.23
C GLY A 121 -94.98 52.13 -23.36
N ARG A 122 -93.70 51.96 -22.99
CA ARG A 122 -92.56 52.00 -23.93
C ARG A 122 -91.60 50.84 -23.73
N ARG A 123 -90.98 50.35 -24.81
CA ARG A 123 -89.89 49.36 -24.75
C ARG A 123 -88.57 50.09 -24.52
N VAL A 124 -87.86 49.70 -23.47
CA VAL A 124 -86.53 50.22 -23.14
C VAL A 124 -85.52 49.11 -23.34
N CYS A 125 -84.55 49.33 -24.23
CA CYS A 125 -83.44 48.42 -24.47
C CYS A 125 -82.15 49.02 -23.95
N ARG A 126 -81.29 48.18 -23.35
CA ARG A 126 -79.91 48.54 -22.98
C ARG A 126 -78.93 47.56 -23.63
N GLN A 127 -77.78 48.07 -24.05
CA GLN A 127 -76.67 47.24 -24.50
C GLN A 127 -75.83 46.85 -23.29
N GLU A 128 -75.62 45.55 -23.08
CA GLU A 128 -74.65 45.06 -22.11
C GLU A 128 -73.30 44.90 -22.82
N PRO A 129 -72.22 45.57 -22.34
CA PRO A 129 -70.91 45.46 -22.98
C PRO A 129 -70.39 44.03 -22.89
N GLY A 130 -69.63 43.61 -23.91
CA GLY A 130 -68.97 42.31 -23.90
C GLY A 130 -68.03 42.19 -22.71
N ARG A 131 -67.99 41.00 -22.10
CA ARG A 131 -67.15 40.72 -20.93
C ARG A 131 -66.07 39.70 -21.27
N ARG A 132 -64.91 39.82 -20.62
CA ARG A 132 -63.82 38.85 -20.72
C ARG A 132 -64.09 37.70 -19.75
N VAL A 133 -64.20 36.48 -20.28
CA VAL A 133 -64.36 35.27 -19.46
C VAL A 133 -63.06 34.48 -19.53
N CYS A 134 -62.48 34.16 -18.37
CA CYS A 134 -61.25 33.39 -18.26
C CYS A 134 -61.49 32.07 -17.54
N ARG A 135 -60.91 30.97 -18.05
CA ARG A 135 -60.93 29.65 -17.42
C ARG A 135 -59.52 29.10 -17.29
N GLN A 136 -59.28 28.30 -16.26
CA GLN A 136 -58.02 27.57 -16.09
C GLN A 136 -58.11 26.25 -16.84
N VAL A 137 -57.21 26.02 -17.79
CA VAL A 137 -57.15 24.78 -18.57
C VAL A 137 -55.90 24.00 -18.16
N PRO A 138 -56.04 22.73 -17.73
CA PRO A 138 -54.88 21.89 -17.39
C PRO A 138 -54.13 21.49 -18.66
N TYR A 139 -52.80 21.46 -18.59
CA TYR A 139 -51.93 20.89 -19.60
C TYR A 139 -50.80 20.09 -18.94
N GLN A 140 -50.26 19.09 -19.65
CA GLN A 140 -49.14 18.29 -19.16
C GLN A 140 -47.82 18.88 -19.68
N GLU A 141 -46.92 19.19 -18.75
CA GLU A 141 -45.57 19.64 -19.07
C GLU A 141 -44.58 18.55 -18.63
N GLN A 142 -43.67 18.15 -19.52
CA GLN A 142 -42.58 17.24 -19.15
C GLN A 142 -41.49 18.05 -18.45
N VAL A 143 -41.38 17.87 -17.14
CA VAL A 143 -40.34 18.53 -16.34
C VAL A 143 -39.23 17.51 -16.08
N CYS A 144 -38.03 17.83 -16.54
CA CYS A 144 -36.83 17.04 -16.26
C CYS A 144 -35.97 17.76 -15.24
N ARG A 145 -35.49 17.03 -14.24
CA ARG A 145 -34.54 17.52 -13.24
C ARG A 145 -33.38 16.53 -13.09
N MET A 146 -32.20 17.06 -12.76
CA MET A 146 -31.06 16.22 -12.39
C MET A 146 -31.28 15.78 -10.95
N GLU A 147 -31.33 14.47 -10.72
CA GLU A 147 -31.40 13.88 -9.39
C GLU A 147 -30.07 13.19 -9.08
N THR A 148 -29.49 13.49 -7.91
CA THR A 148 -28.34 12.76 -7.39
C THR A 148 -28.81 11.40 -6.90
N ARG A 149 -28.33 10.33 -7.52
CA ARG A 149 -28.54 8.95 -7.07
C ARG A 149 -27.21 8.31 -6.71
N TYR A 150 -27.28 7.17 -6.02
CA TYR A 150 -26.10 6.47 -5.53
C TYR A 150 -26.05 5.06 -6.09
N ARG A 151 -24.85 4.62 -6.45
CA ARG A 151 -24.57 3.21 -6.77
C ARG A 151 -23.41 2.71 -5.92
N TYR A 152 -23.39 1.41 -5.65
CA TYR A 152 -22.27 0.77 -4.96
C TYR A 152 -21.25 0.30 -6.00
N GLU A 153 -20.00 0.75 -5.83
CA GLU A 153 -18.86 0.30 -6.64
C GLU A 153 -17.86 -0.41 -5.74
N ARG A 154 -17.32 -1.54 -6.21
CA ARG A 154 -16.25 -2.27 -5.52
C ARG A 154 -14.91 -1.65 -5.94
N ARG A 155 -14.26 -0.93 -5.03
CA ARG A 155 -12.97 -0.26 -5.30
C ARG A 155 -11.83 -0.94 -4.53
N PRO A 156 -10.67 -1.18 -5.18
CA PRO A 156 -9.50 -1.69 -4.48
C PRO A 156 -8.93 -0.61 -3.55
N TYR A 157 -8.40 -1.04 -2.41
CA TYR A 157 -7.59 -0.21 -1.52
C TYR A 157 -6.47 -1.07 -0.92
N THR A 158 -5.34 -0.43 -0.62
CA THR A 158 -4.15 -1.10 -0.09
C THR A 158 -4.22 -1.14 1.44
N VAL A 159 -3.95 -2.31 2.02
CA VAL A 159 -3.84 -2.51 3.47
C VAL A 159 -2.43 -3.00 3.78
N VAL A 160 -1.79 -2.37 4.76
CA VAL A 160 -0.51 -2.85 5.30
C VAL A 160 -0.79 -4.09 6.14
N ASP A 161 -0.20 -5.21 5.74
CA ASP A 161 -0.33 -6.50 6.43
C ASP A 161 0.72 -6.63 7.54
N GLN A 162 1.96 -6.24 7.24
CA GLN A 162 3.07 -6.28 8.19
C GLN A 162 4.13 -5.21 7.86
N ARG A 163 4.75 -4.66 8.91
CA ARG A 163 5.94 -3.81 8.86
C ARG A 163 7.10 -4.54 9.51
N THR A 164 8.25 -4.54 8.85
CA THR A 164 9.48 -5.07 9.44
C THR A 164 10.51 -3.96 9.53
N TYR A 165 11.07 -3.78 10.72
CA TYR A 165 12.17 -2.87 10.99
C TYR A 165 13.42 -3.69 11.26
N ALA A 166 14.54 -3.36 10.61
CA ALA A 166 15.82 -4.00 10.88
C ALA A 166 16.84 -2.95 11.34
N ASP A 167 17.36 -3.13 12.55
CA ASP A 167 18.45 -2.34 13.12
C ASP A 167 19.73 -3.19 13.07
N ILE A 168 20.62 -2.90 12.12
CA ILE A 168 21.89 -3.60 11.95
C ILE A 168 23.02 -2.73 12.48
N SER A 169 23.84 -3.29 13.37
CA SER A 169 25.02 -2.61 13.91
C SER A 169 26.27 -3.46 13.72
N PHE A 170 27.34 -2.82 13.26
CA PHE A 170 28.65 -3.45 13.07
C PHE A 170 29.62 -2.83 14.07
N SER A 171 30.27 -3.66 14.86
CA SER A 171 31.36 -3.27 15.75
C SER A 171 32.64 -3.92 15.27
N PHE A 172 33.64 -3.11 14.96
CA PHE A 172 34.94 -3.59 14.50
C PHE A 172 35.89 -3.69 15.70
N ASN A 173 36.46 -4.87 15.91
CA ASN A 173 37.43 -5.04 16.99
C ASN A 173 38.72 -4.32 16.64
N HIS A 174 38.91 -3.15 17.24
CA HIS A 174 39.86 -2.11 16.86
C HIS A 174 41.30 -2.41 17.34
N ALA A 175 41.77 -3.64 17.13
CA ALA A 175 43.17 -3.98 17.40
C ALA A 175 44.07 -3.49 16.26
N VAL A 176 44.28 -2.17 16.25
CA VAL A 176 45.46 -1.46 15.74
C VAL A 176 45.87 -1.79 14.30
N TRP A 177 45.33 -1.05 13.33
CA TRP A 177 46.01 -0.84 12.05
C TRP A 177 45.72 0.58 11.53
N GLU A 178 46.31 1.60 12.16
CA GLU A 178 46.42 2.90 11.49
C GLU A 178 47.21 2.68 10.19
N ASN A 179 46.56 2.92 9.04
CA ASN A 179 47.14 3.01 7.68
C ASN A 179 47.17 1.77 6.75
N LEU A 180 46.35 0.71 6.95
CA LEU A 180 46.31 -0.41 5.98
C LEU A 180 45.45 -0.16 4.72
N GLY A 181 44.96 1.06 4.48
CA GLY A 181 44.09 1.32 3.33
C GLY A 181 42.86 0.41 3.31
N ILE A 182 42.30 0.14 4.51
CA ILE A 182 41.15 -0.74 4.67
C ILE A 182 39.95 -0.07 4.02
N GLN A 183 39.28 -0.78 3.13
CA GLN A 183 38.06 -0.31 2.48
C GLN A 183 37.10 -1.47 2.34
N VAL A 184 36.03 -1.45 3.14
CA VAL A 184 34.99 -2.49 3.14
C VAL A 184 33.64 -1.83 2.92
N ASP A 185 32.88 -2.36 1.96
CA ASP A 185 31.48 -2.02 1.79
C ASP A 185 30.57 -3.07 2.43
N LEU A 186 29.81 -2.65 3.43
CA LEU A 186 28.77 -3.44 4.09
C LEU A 186 27.45 -3.18 3.37
N THR A 187 26.76 -4.24 3.01
CA THR A 187 25.42 -4.18 2.41
C THR A 187 24.46 -5.01 3.23
N ALA A 188 23.32 -4.41 3.60
CA ALA A 188 22.21 -5.11 4.21
C ALA A 188 20.97 -4.98 3.31
N GLU A 189 20.29 -6.08 3.09
CA GLU A 189 19.06 -6.16 2.31
C GLU A 189 17.96 -6.77 3.17
N LEU A 190 16.86 -6.04 3.30
CA LEU A 190 15.65 -6.53 3.96
C LEU A 190 14.59 -6.78 2.90
N HIS A 191 14.22 -8.05 2.73
CA HIS A 191 13.12 -8.46 1.87
C HIS A 191 12.03 -9.09 2.73
N ARG A 192 10.90 -8.38 2.91
CA ARG A 192 9.85 -8.75 3.88
C ARG A 192 10.41 -8.86 5.31
N ASP A 193 10.66 -10.08 5.77
CA ASP A 193 11.20 -10.41 7.09
C ASP A 193 12.55 -11.14 7.02
N ILE A 194 13.12 -11.25 5.83
CA ILE A 194 14.40 -11.89 5.57
C ILE A 194 15.46 -10.79 5.47
N LEU A 195 16.37 -10.76 6.43
CA LEU A 195 17.53 -9.87 6.46
C LEU A 195 18.75 -10.64 5.96
N ASN A 196 19.39 -10.11 4.93
CA ASN A 196 20.65 -10.60 4.39
C ASN A 196 21.72 -9.53 4.57
N VAL A 197 22.86 -9.91 5.15
CA VAL A 197 24.01 -9.04 5.34
C VAL A 197 25.20 -9.62 4.60
N ARG A 198 25.93 -8.78 3.88
CA ARG A 198 27.15 -9.14 3.16
C ARG A 198 28.17 -8.02 3.23
N ALA A 199 29.44 -8.38 3.03
CA ALA A 199 30.50 -7.41 2.89
C ALA A 199 31.27 -7.63 1.58
N GLU A 200 31.81 -6.54 1.04
CA GLU A 200 32.78 -6.53 -0.06
C GLU A 200 34.05 -5.83 0.43
N ASP A 201 35.17 -6.50 0.33
CA ASP A 201 36.50 -5.95 0.63
C ASP A 201 37.17 -5.41 -0.63
N PHE A 202 37.76 -4.22 -0.49
CA PHE A 202 38.59 -3.53 -1.48
C PHE A 202 39.96 -3.13 -0.89
N SER A 203 40.30 -3.68 0.28
CA SER A 203 41.54 -3.36 0.99
C SER A 203 42.78 -3.92 0.28
N SER A 204 43.94 -3.35 0.57
CA SER A 204 45.25 -3.86 0.14
C SER A 204 46.22 -3.87 1.32
N PRO A 205 46.56 -5.05 1.91
CA PRO A 205 46.21 -6.40 1.45
C PRO A 205 44.72 -6.73 1.61
N GLY A 206 44.25 -7.72 0.85
CA GLY A 206 42.86 -8.18 0.92
C GLY A 206 42.54 -8.80 2.29
N MET A 207 41.37 -8.47 2.82
CA MET A 207 40.94 -8.80 4.17
C MET A 207 39.74 -9.75 4.15
N LEU A 208 39.71 -10.64 5.13
CA LEU A 208 38.58 -11.49 5.49
C LEU A 208 37.88 -10.91 6.71
N LEU A 209 36.56 -10.77 6.62
CA LEU A 209 35.73 -10.18 7.65
C LEU A 209 35.07 -11.27 8.48
N LYS A 210 35.78 -11.76 9.49
CA LYS A 210 35.25 -12.75 10.43
C LYS A 210 34.15 -12.12 11.25
N ASP A 211 32.97 -12.72 11.27
CA ASP A 211 31.79 -12.17 11.92
C ASP A 211 31.29 -13.06 13.05
N VAL A 212 30.88 -12.40 14.12
CA VAL A 212 30.12 -12.98 15.22
C VAL A 212 28.84 -12.18 15.36
N VAL A 213 27.75 -12.75 14.84
CA VAL A 213 26.43 -12.12 14.87
C VAL A 213 25.66 -12.48 16.15
N ARG A 214 25.09 -11.46 16.78
CA ARG A 214 24.05 -11.61 17.80
C ARG A 214 22.74 -11.08 17.24
N ARG A 215 21.80 -11.99 17.03
CA ARG A 215 20.48 -11.66 16.51
C ARG A 215 19.43 -11.71 17.62
N SER A 216 18.57 -10.70 17.63
CA SER A 216 17.31 -10.71 18.37
C SER A 216 16.16 -10.39 17.43
N ASP A 217 15.05 -11.08 17.61
CA ASP A 217 13.84 -10.90 16.82
C ASP A 217 12.68 -10.72 17.79
N THR A 218 12.04 -9.57 17.71
CA THR A 218 10.95 -9.18 18.60
C THR A 218 9.83 -8.60 17.77
N GLY A 219 8.60 -9.02 17.99
CA GLY A 219 7.50 -8.50 17.18
C GLY A 219 6.23 -9.31 17.27
N GLY A 220 5.14 -8.65 16.90
CA GLY A 220 3.84 -9.25 16.72
C GLY A 220 3.54 -9.49 15.25
N ARG A 221 2.27 -9.79 14.95
CA ARG A 221 1.80 -10.05 13.59
C ARG A 221 1.85 -8.83 12.66
N VAL A 222 1.84 -7.62 13.23
CA VAL A 222 1.76 -6.35 12.48
C VAL A 222 3.11 -5.65 12.41
N ASP A 223 3.80 -5.50 13.54
CA ASP A 223 5.12 -4.90 13.60
C ASP A 223 6.14 -5.92 14.07
N ARG A 224 7.17 -6.14 13.26
CA ARG A 224 8.32 -7.01 13.56
C ARG A 224 9.60 -6.20 13.57
N ARG A 225 10.48 -6.51 14.51
CA ARG A 225 11.76 -5.82 14.71
C ARG A 225 12.88 -6.84 14.81
N ILE A 226 13.78 -6.76 13.86
CA ILE A 226 15.00 -7.55 13.79
C ILE A 226 16.14 -6.64 14.25
N SER A 227 16.92 -7.09 15.23
CA SER A 227 18.15 -6.39 15.61
C SER A 227 19.32 -7.35 15.52
N GLU A 228 20.29 -6.99 14.68
CA GLU A 228 21.52 -7.75 14.46
C GLU A 228 22.73 -6.91 14.88
N HIS A 229 23.57 -7.49 15.73
CA HIS A 229 24.83 -6.91 16.16
C HIS A 229 25.98 -7.80 15.70
N HIS A 230 26.73 -7.30 14.73
CA HIS A 230 27.88 -7.96 14.12
C HIS A 230 29.16 -7.50 14.79
N THR A 231 29.89 -8.42 15.41
CA THR A 231 31.25 -8.14 15.89
C THR A 231 32.25 -8.65 14.86
N VAL A 232 32.84 -7.72 14.11
CA VAL A 232 33.70 -8.02 12.97
C VAL A 232 35.17 -7.95 13.36
N SER A 233 35.90 -9.03 13.06
CA SER A 233 37.36 -9.11 13.18
C SER A 233 37.98 -9.24 11.79
N LEU A 234 39.01 -8.46 11.52
CA LEU A 234 39.69 -8.43 10.23
C LEU A 234 40.89 -9.37 10.25
N LEU A 235 40.94 -10.32 9.33
CA LEU A 235 42.06 -11.23 9.12
C LEU A 235 42.65 -10.99 7.72
N GLU A 236 43.97 -11.05 7.55
CA GLU A 236 44.55 -10.96 6.21
C GLU A 236 44.21 -12.23 5.41
N ALA A 237 43.57 -12.07 4.26
CA ALA A 237 43.04 -13.18 3.48
C ALA A 237 44.14 -14.15 3.04
N ASP A 238 45.28 -13.62 2.59
CA ASP A 238 46.41 -14.43 2.14
C ASP A 238 47.05 -15.22 3.29
N LYS A 239 47.10 -14.66 4.50
CA LYS A 239 47.64 -15.36 5.68
C LYS A 239 46.72 -16.48 6.18
N LEU A 240 45.40 -16.30 6.14
CA LEU A 240 44.46 -17.37 6.49
C LEU A 240 44.46 -18.49 5.44
N LEU A 241 44.45 -18.13 4.16
CA LEU A 241 44.29 -19.09 3.07
C LEU A 241 45.62 -19.73 2.64
N ALA A 242 46.77 -19.23 3.09
CA ALA A 242 48.10 -19.75 2.74
C ALA A 242 48.24 -21.28 2.93
N PRO A 243 47.81 -21.88 4.06
CA PRO A 243 47.90 -23.34 4.25
C PRO A 243 47.08 -24.16 3.24
N MET A 244 45.99 -23.59 2.71
CA MET A 244 45.11 -24.24 1.73
C MET A 244 45.60 -24.08 0.29
N ARG A 245 46.27 -22.97 -0.02
CA ARG A 245 46.80 -22.69 -1.36
C ARG A 245 48.14 -23.39 -1.61
N ASP A 246 49.06 -23.25 -0.66
CA ASP A 246 50.46 -23.66 -0.81
C ASP A 246 50.78 -24.86 0.09
N PHE A 247 49.98 -25.92 -0.06
CA PHE A 247 50.20 -27.16 0.66
C PHE A 247 51.48 -27.85 0.17
N ILE A 248 52.40 -28.19 1.08
CA ILE A 248 53.67 -28.82 0.72
C ILE A 248 53.48 -30.33 0.71
N ASN A 249 53.70 -30.97 -0.43
CA ASN A 249 53.55 -32.42 -0.64
C ASN A 249 54.61 -33.27 0.08
N ASN A 250 55.20 -32.79 1.18
CA ASN A 250 56.14 -33.55 1.99
C ASN A 250 55.46 -33.96 3.30
N SER A 251 55.00 -35.20 3.34
CA SER A 251 54.38 -35.83 4.50
C SER A 251 55.09 -37.15 4.77
N ASP A 252 55.52 -37.37 6.02
CA ASP A 252 56.17 -38.59 6.46
C ASP A 252 55.42 -39.22 7.63
N ILE A 253 55.55 -40.54 7.74
CA ILE A 253 55.13 -41.29 8.93
C ILE A 253 56.38 -41.91 9.54
N MET A 254 56.73 -41.46 10.74
CA MET A 254 57.85 -42.01 11.50
C MET A 254 57.38 -42.35 12.92
N ASN A 255 57.60 -43.60 13.34
CA ASN A 255 57.27 -44.09 14.69
C ASN A 255 55.81 -43.78 15.10
N GLY A 256 54.86 -44.04 14.20
CA GLY A 256 53.44 -43.77 14.40
C GLY A 256 53.04 -42.29 14.48
N THR A 257 53.97 -41.37 14.23
CA THR A 257 53.71 -39.93 14.13
C THR A 257 53.63 -39.54 12.66
N VAL A 258 52.53 -38.91 12.27
CA VAL A 258 52.36 -38.27 10.97
C VAL A 258 52.83 -36.83 11.10
N ARG A 259 53.68 -36.39 10.18
CA ARG A 259 53.97 -34.96 10.02
C ARG A 259 53.53 -34.49 8.65
N VAL A 260 52.84 -33.36 8.64
CA VAL A 260 52.37 -32.71 7.43
C VAL A 260 52.97 -31.31 7.39
N ASN A 261 53.76 -31.03 6.36
CA ASN A 261 54.34 -29.71 6.16
C ASN A 261 53.40 -28.86 5.28
N MET A 262 53.23 -27.59 5.63
CA MET A 262 52.42 -26.64 4.89
C MET A 262 52.96 -25.22 5.06
N SER A 263 52.38 -24.27 4.32
CA SER A 263 52.60 -22.84 4.57
C SER A 263 52.19 -22.43 5.99
N GLU A 264 52.66 -21.27 6.41
CA GLU A 264 52.42 -20.76 7.76
C GLU A 264 50.93 -20.73 8.12
N VAL A 265 50.58 -21.39 9.22
CA VAL A 265 49.23 -21.34 9.82
C VAL A 265 49.19 -20.15 10.78
N THR A 266 48.96 -18.95 10.25
CA THR A 266 48.93 -17.71 11.04
C THR A 266 47.74 -17.64 11.99
N TYR A 267 46.58 -18.17 11.56
CA TYR A 267 45.32 -18.12 12.31
C TYR A 267 44.85 -19.54 12.69
N PRO A 268 45.50 -20.20 13.67
CA PRO A 268 45.19 -21.58 14.03
C PRO A 268 43.79 -21.77 14.62
N ALA A 269 43.19 -20.73 15.22
CA ALA A 269 41.83 -20.78 15.74
C ALA A 269 40.76 -20.79 14.61
N ASP A 270 41.13 -20.31 13.43
CA ASP A 270 40.28 -20.19 12.24
C ASP A 270 40.60 -21.25 11.17
N THR A 271 41.57 -22.12 11.47
CA THR A 271 42.03 -23.20 10.60
C THR A 271 41.64 -24.54 11.22
N GLN A 272 40.87 -25.32 10.48
CA GLN A 272 40.43 -26.66 10.88
C GLN A 272 41.21 -27.73 10.13
N PHE A 273 41.49 -28.83 10.82
CA PHE A 273 42.11 -30.00 10.23
C PHE A 273 41.15 -31.18 10.36
N SER A 274 40.99 -31.95 9.28
CA SER A 274 40.32 -33.24 9.30
C SER A 274 41.24 -34.29 8.69
N MET A 275 41.05 -35.52 9.13
CA MET A 275 41.82 -36.65 8.65
C MET A 275 40.89 -37.82 8.41
N ARG A 276 41.09 -38.48 7.27
CA ARG A 276 40.52 -39.78 6.95
C ARG A 276 41.63 -40.79 6.77
N ILE A 277 41.58 -41.88 7.51
CA ILE A 277 42.54 -42.98 7.45
C ILE A 277 41.80 -44.22 6.96
N THR A 278 42.31 -44.79 5.87
CA THR A 278 41.84 -46.06 5.32
C THR A 278 42.94 -47.10 5.48
N SER A 279 42.61 -48.24 6.09
CA SER A 279 43.50 -49.38 6.28
C SER A 279 42.92 -50.60 5.58
N ASN A 280 43.70 -51.22 4.69
CA ASN A 280 43.28 -52.40 3.92
C ASN A 280 41.88 -52.24 3.27
N GLY A 281 41.58 -51.05 2.76
CA GLY A 281 40.30 -50.71 2.11
C GLY A 281 39.15 -50.34 3.06
N SER A 282 39.32 -50.43 4.38
CA SER A 282 38.31 -50.03 5.36
C SER A 282 38.67 -48.69 6.01
N VAL A 283 37.70 -47.79 6.18
CA VAL A 283 37.89 -46.53 6.89
C VAL A 283 38.00 -46.82 8.38
N VAL A 284 39.14 -46.48 8.99
CA VAL A 284 39.41 -46.68 10.43
C VAL A 284 39.33 -45.39 11.23
N PHE A 285 39.37 -44.24 10.55
CA PHE A 285 39.23 -42.92 11.14
C PHE A 285 38.71 -41.95 10.09
N ASP A 286 37.74 -41.09 10.41
CA ASP A 286 37.23 -40.06 9.52
C ASP A 286 36.51 -38.98 10.33
N ARG A 287 37.24 -37.91 10.70
CA ARG A 287 36.68 -36.75 11.41
C ARG A 287 37.62 -35.54 11.44
N TYR A 288 37.06 -34.42 11.91
CA TYR A 288 37.84 -33.26 12.35
C TYR A 288 38.66 -33.58 13.61
N LEU A 289 39.87 -33.04 13.62
CA LEU A 289 40.86 -33.16 14.69
C LEU A 289 40.60 -32.09 15.74
N GLN A 290 40.65 -32.49 17.01
CA GLN A 290 40.53 -31.59 18.14
C GLN A 290 41.87 -30.86 18.39
N PRO A 291 41.86 -29.64 18.96
CA PRO A 291 43.09 -28.87 19.19
C PRO A 291 44.17 -29.58 20.04
N ASN A 292 43.78 -30.57 20.85
CA ASN A 292 44.69 -31.37 21.68
C ASN A 292 45.24 -32.63 20.97
N GLU A 293 44.77 -32.93 19.75
CA GLU A 293 45.15 -34.12 18.97
C GLU A 293 46.32 -33.87 18.01
N TYR A 294 46.63 -32.60 17.76
CA TYR A 294 47.74 -32.19 16.91
C TYR A 294 48.61 -31.15 17.58
N ARG A 295 49.80 -30.95 17.03
CA ARG A 295 50.70 -29.85 17.39
C ARG A 295 51.10 -29.12 16.13
N ILE A 296 51.07 -27.79 16.16
CA ILE A 296 51.56 -26.95 15.07
C ILE A 296 52.91 -26.40 15.52
N ASN A 297 53.97 -26.74 14.77
CA ASN A 297 55.29 -26.16 14.95
C ASN A 297 55.55 -25.22 13.77
N THR A 298 55.63 -23.92 14.01
CA THR A 298 55.98 -22.94 12.97
C THR A 298 57.48 -22.68 12.99
N ASN A 299 58.13 -22.95 11.87
CA ASN A 299 59.56 -22.72 11.70
C ASN A 299 59.83 -21.26 11.33
N ALA A 300 61.03 -20.75 11.65
CA ALA A 300 61.44 -19.37 11.36
C ALA A 300 61.39 -18.98 9.86
N GLY A 301 61.21 -19.95 8.94
CA GLY A 301 61.06 -19.72 7.50
C GLY A 301 59.62 -19.61 6.99
N GLY A 302 58.63 -19.33 7.85
CA GLY A 302 57.23 -19.15 7.42
C GLY A 302 56.55 -20.45 6.96
N ARG A 303 56.95 -21.59 7.55
CA ARG A 303 56.34 -22.90 7.27
C ARG A 303 55.86 -23.51 8.57
N SER A 304 54.70 -24.14 8.51
CA SER A 304 54.13 -24.85 9.64
C SER A 304 54.17 -26.35 9.41
N GLN A 305 54.48 -27.08 10.48
CA GLN A 305 54.44 -28.54 10.51
C GLN A 305 53.35 -28.95 11.49
N VAL A 306 52.37 -29.69 11.00
CA VAL A 306 51.31 -30.30 11.82
C VAL A 306 51.74 -31.72 12.16
N GLU A 307 51.96 -31.98 13.45
CA GLU A 307 52.35 -33.29 13.98
C GLU A 307 51.18 -33.96 14.68
N LEU A 308 50.94 -35.23 14.37
CA LEU A 308 49.82 -36.03 14.87
C LEU A 308 50.31 -37.43 15.27
N ASN A 309 49.82 -37.97 16.39
CA ASN A 309 50.15 -39.33 16.80
C ASN A 309 49.00 -40.29 16.43
N LEU A 310 49.21 -41.15 15.43
CA LEU A 310 48.19 -42.07 14.93
C LEU A 310 47.68 -43.05 15.99
N GLY A 311 48.55 -43.51 16.88
CA GLY A 311 48.17 -44.45 17.94
C GLY A 311 47.21 -43.84 18.97
N ARG A 312 47.14 -42.52 19.05
CA ARG A 312 46.13 -41.81 19.87
C ARG A 312 44.81 -41.60 19.14
N LEU A 313 44.83 -41.58 17.80
CA LEU A 313 43.67 -41.28 16.98
C LEU A 313 42.84 -42.53 16.67
N ALA A 314 43.51 -43.64 16.36
CA ALA A 314 42.86 -44.88 15.97
C ALA A 314 43.68 -46.11 16.37
N SER A 315 42.99 -47.23 16.62
CA SER A 315 43.62 -48.52 16.83
C SER A 315 44.01 -49.13 15.49
N ILE A 316 45.25 -48.89 15.06
CA ILE A 316 45.79 -49.35 13.78
C ILE A 316 46.77 -50.51 14.01
N PRO A 317 46.61 -51.66 13.32
CA PRO A 317 47.55 -52.77 13.45
C PRO A 317 48.91 -52.45 12.82
N MET A 318 49.99 -52.89 13.47
CA MET A 318 51.35 -52.82 12.91
C MET A 318 51.43 -53.58 11.57
N GLY A 319 52.17 -53.01 10.62
CA GLY A 319 52.33 -53.52 9.26
C GLY A 319 51.19 -53.15 8.30
N ALA A 320 50.14 -52.48 8.78
CA ALA A 320 49.03 -52.10 7.92
C ALA A 320 49.43 -51.04 6.89
N GLN A 321 48.96 -51.22 5.64
CA GLN A 321 49.03 -50.17 4.63
C GLN A 321 47.93 -49.15 4.92
N LEU A 322 48.34 -47.89 5.09
CA LEU A 322 47.46 -46.76 5.34
C LEU A 322 47.39 -45.86 4.11
N VAL A 323 46.18 -45.42 3.79
CA VAL A 323 45.92 -44.26 2.94
C VAL A 323 45.38 -43.18 3.85
N ILE A 324 46.08 -42.05 3.91
CA ILE A 324 45.73 -40.92 4.76
C ILE A 324 45.35 -39.76 3.86
N ASP A 325 44.11 -39.30 3.98
CA ASP A 325 43.64 -38.04 3.43
C ASP A 325 43.65 -37.02 4.55
N PHE A 326 44.54 -36.03 4.44
CA PHE A 326 44.62 -34.92 5.37
C PHE A 326 44.03 -33.67 4.71
N THR A 327 43.01 -33.10 5.33
CA THR A 327 42.33 -31.91 4.82
C THR A 327 42.51 -30.74 5.77
N VAL A 328 43.02 -29.63 5.25
CA VAL A 328 43.01 -28.33 5.91
C VAL A 328 41.87 -27.50 5.34
N SER A 329 41.13 -26.79 6.19
CA SER A 329 40.00 -25.96 5.77
C SER A 329 39.77 -24.77 6.69
N ALA A 330 39.18 -23.70 6.15
CA ALA A 330 38.56 -22.63 6.91
C ALA A 330 37.05 -22.61 6.60
N ASN A 331 36.22 -22.28 7.59
CA ASN A 331 34.78 -22.30 7.41
C ASN A 331 34.28 -21.01 6.74
N PRO A 332 33.77 -21.04 5.49
CA PRO A 332 33.33 -19.82 4.80
C PRO A 332 32.14 -19.14 5.49
N SER A 333 31.31 -19.86 6.27
CA SER A 333 30.16 -19.24 6.95
C SER A 333 30.57 -18.24 8.04
N ASP A 334 31.82 -18.28 8.49
CA ASP A 334 32.31 -17.42 9.55
C ASP A 334 32.72 -16.03 9.01
N PHE A 335 32.64 -15.81 7.69
CA PHE A 335 33.12 -14.58 7.03
C PHE A 335 32.04 -13.92 6.17
N LEU A 336 31.83 -12.60 6.36
CA LEU A 336 30.83 -11.81 5.61
C LEU A 336 31.14 -11.67 4.12
N ASN A 337 32.41 -11.79 3.76
CA ASN A 337 32.90 -11.63 2.40
C ASN A 337 33.47 -12.94 1.81
N ALA A 338 33.05 -14.09 2.35
CA ALA A 338 33.57 -15.38 1.92
C ALA A 338 33.44 -15.64 0.41
N TRP A 339 32.39 -15.08 -0.20
CA TRP A 339 32.10 -15.17 -1.63
C TRP A 339 33.16 -14.52 -2.53
N GLN A 340 34.01 -13.62 -2.00
CA GLN A 340 35.12 -13.01 -2.74
C GLN A 340 36.35 -13.94 -2.82
N HIS A 341 36.38 -15.02 -2.05
CA HIS A 341 37.53 -15.90 -1.96
C HIS A 341 37.18 -17.34 -2.30
N ASN A 342 38.17 -18.05 -2.84
CA ASN A 342 38.10 -19.46 -3.19
C ASN A 342 39.21 -20.23 -2.46
N GLY A 343 39.09 -21.56 -2.44
CA GLY A 343 40.10 -22.43 -1.84
C GLY A 343 39.98 -22.54 -0.32
N TRP A 344 38.74 -22.60 0.19
CA TRP A 344 38.42 -22.78 1.61
C TRP A 344 38.81 -24.14 2.19
N ASN A 345 39.25 -25.08 1.34
CA ASN A 345 39.79 -26.35 1.76
C ASN A 345 40.85 -26.88 0.79
N LYS A 346 41.69 -27.77 1.31
CA LYS A 346 42.67 -28.52 0.53
C LYS A 346 42.89 -29.88 1.16
N THR A 347 42.76 -30.93 0.35
CA THR A 347 43.07 -32.31 0.75
C THR A 347 44.38 -32.74 0.13
N HIS A 348 45.21 -33.41 0.94
CA HIS A 348 46.42 -34.09 0.52
C HIS A 348 46.33 -35.57 0.90
N SER A 349 46.52 -36.43 -0.09
CA SER A 349 46.44 -37.88 0.07
C SER A 349 47.83 -38.48 -0.05
N PHE A 350 48.22 -39.29 0.93
CA PHE A 350 49.48 -40.03 0.88
C PHE A 350 49.31 -41.43 1.47
N SER A 351 50.19 -42.34 1.07
CA SER A 351 50.17 -43.73 1.52
C SER A 351 51.46 -44.09 2.24
N ALA A 352 51.35 -44.86 3.31
CA ALA A 352 52.49 -45.30 4.08
C ALA A 352 52.18 -46.60 4.82
N ILE A 353 53.22 -47.35 5.17
CA ILE A 353 53.10 -48.56 5.99
C ILE A 353 53.26 -48.14 7.45
N TYR A 354 52.28 -48.50 8.28
CA TYR A 354 52.35 -48.28 9.73
C TYR A 354 53.37 -49.25 10.32
N ARG A 355 54.53 -48.74 10.77
CA ARG A 355 55.62 -49.52 11.35
C ARG A 355 55.63 -49.42 12.86
#